data_AF-A0A2S4LSX9-F1
#
_entry.id   AF-A0A2S4LSX9-F1
#
_cell.length_a   1.000
_cell.length_b   1.000
_cell.length_c   1.000
_cell.angle_alpha   90.00
_cell.angle_beta   90.00
_cell.angle_gamma   90.00
#
_symmetry.space_group_name_H-M   'P 1'
#
loop_
_entity.id
_entity.type
_entity.pdbx_description
1 polymer ?
#
loop_
_entity_poly.entity_id
_entity_poly.type
_entity_poly.pdbx_seq_one_letter_code
_entity_poly.pdbx_strand_id
1 'polypeptide(L)'
;MADDLREFYDCLNREEADLAANIATDGLGLLMRVAINELDLNFERVGRGDEIGDADHEREYVMRIGVIRIIKLAMQAHPRFEAPTLTFQRNMTYSLPVLSLISKAGAIEHGRRVAQSLRAKSGRIERLSDRFRIVLPSKLTDLELHERELDRHYVEQHREMFARGYEALVDAQIGAEVRSLLTELVYPFHTHFIGYEADPVLDLYFFGHAYSEIQLSKGFDTFHFSTVFGGMTFQHYKLAAMFIVSVGMKHRAFVRALMEKQSSIRIEDVLTVSVATTGFLEGLRDFINQFGEQHEHHVPVTDEGVRIIFDVLSVSRRNLALLDRPGAPLPPLIQCSDDHVIRPLAGATSDEVMLFLLNSLQHSFPKDYDRAQRSREGVMQRAVEGTLRSVLPDLEYRGNIKLRRGGKDLTDLDMVIVEQSTDRVVLIQLKHQDPYGADLATMQARTGRLNQQVSDWLRKVRSWLAAASTSELRATLRLPPSMTRPTVSLLVLTRHFAHSLRLIVDGDDVAFSNWPQLATAAERLREKEGPAHGMDDLIAELRGLSVPEEEHYLPEPPSEWRVGGLLFTIEQAE
;
A
#
# COMPACT_ATOMS: atom_id res chain seq x y z
N MET A 1 -0.11 11.03 31.82
CA MET A 1 0.16 10.52 30.45
C MET A 1 0.11 8.99 30.36
N ALA A 2 1.03 8.22 30.97
CA ALA A 2 1.02 6.75 30.82
C ALA A 2 -0.22 6.09 31.43
N ASP A 3 -0.65 6.54 32.61
CA ASP A 3 -1.86 6.04 33.27
C ASP A 3 -3.14 6.47 32.53
N ASP A 4 -3.25 7.74 32.12
CA ASP A 4 -4.39 8.25 31.34
C ASP A 4 -4.53 7.54 30.00
N LEU A 5 -3.41 7.29 29.32
CA LEU A 5 -3.39 6.56 28.05
C LEU A 5 -3.81 5.10 28.22
N ARG A 6 -3.35 4.43 29.29
CA ARG A 6 -3.78 3.06 29.61
C ARG A 6 -5.29 3.02 29.87
N GLU A 7 -5.79 3.94 30.69
CA GLU A 7 -7.22 4.01 30.98
C GLU A 7 -8.06 4.34 29.75
N PHE A 8 -7.58 5.19 28.85
CA PHE A 8 -8.23 5.47 27.58
C PHE A 8 -8.36 4.19 26.73
N TYR A 9 -7.30 3.37 26.63
CA TYR A 9 -7.37 2.06 25.98
C TYR A 9 -8.37 1.12 26.67
N ASP A 10 -8.41 1.10 28.00
CA ASP A 10 -9.37 0.28 28.74
C ASP A 10 -10.83 0.70 28.47
N CYS A 11 -11.09 2.01 28.34
CA CYS A 11 -12.39 2.54 27.90
C CYS A 11 -12.73 2.11 26.47
N LEU A 12 -11.81 2.26 25.52
CA LEU A 12 -12.00 1.82 24.13
C LEU A 12 -12.30 0.31 24.04
N ASN A 13 -11.60 -0.51 24.82
CA ASN A 13 -11.80 -1.95 24.86
C ASN A 13 -13.15 -2.34 25.47
N ARG A 14 -13.66 -1.60 26.46
CA ARG A 14 -15.01 -1.80 27.00
C ARG A 14 -16.08 -1.47 25.96
N GLU A 15 -15.96 -0.34 25.29
CA GLU A 15 -16.92 0.06 24.23
C GLU A 15 -16.95 -0.94 23.06
N GLU A 16 -15.79 -1.51 22.73
CA GLU A 16 -15.70 -2.59 21.76
C GLU A 16 -16.34 -3.88 22.26
N ALA A 17 -16.18 -4.25 23.54
CA ALA A 17 -16.81 -5.45 24.08
C ALA A 17 -18.34 -5.36 23.97
N ASP A 18 -18.92 -4.18 24.25
CA ASP A 18 -20.35 -3.93 24.09
C ASP A 18 -20.78 -4.00 22.61
N LEU A 19 -19.97 -3.44 21.70
CA LEU A 19 -20.19 -3.54 20.26
C LEU A 19 -20.15 -5.00 19.79
N ALA A 20 -19.15 -5.76 20.24
CA ALA A 20 -18.97 -7.17 19.91
C ALA A 20 -20.15 -8.02 20.43
N ALA A 21 -20.65 -7.73 21.64
CA ALA A 21 -21.83 -8.39 22.18
C ALA A 21 -23.09 -8.12 21.33
N ASN A 22 -23.25 -6.90 20.82
CA ASN A 22 -24.35 -6.57 19.90
C ASN A 22 -24.21 -7.34 18.58
N ILE A 23 -23.03 -7.30 17.96
CA ILE A 23 -22.75 -8.00 16.70
C ILE A 23 -22.95 -9.52 16.85
N ALA A 24 -22.57 -10.10 17.99
CA ALA A 24 -22.73 -11.53 18.26
C ALA A 24 -24.17 -12.02 18.35
N THR A 25 -25.16 -11.13 18.35
CA THR A 25 -26.58 -11.51 18.25
C THR A 25 -27.01 -11.86 16.82
N ASP A 26 -26.21 -11.49 15.81
CA ASP A 26 -26.48 -11.72 14.40
C ASP A 26 -25.84 -13.03 13.90
N GLY A 27 -26.53 -14.15 14.16
CA GLY A 27 -26.12 -15.47 13.67
C GLY A 27 -26.17 -15.62 12.14
N LEU A 28 -26.86 -14.72 11.43
CA LEU A 28 -26.98 -14.76 9.97
C LEU A 28 -25.78 -14.10 9.27
N GLY A 29 -25.06 -13.19 9.93
CA GLY A 29 -24.03 -12.35 9.30
C GLY A 29 -24.61 -11.20 8.48
N LEU A 30 -25.86 -10.81 8.74
CA LEU A 30 -26.56 -9.71 8.07
C LEU A 30 -25.87 -8.36 8.32
N LEU A 31 -25.48 -8.05 9.56
CA LEU A 31 -24.84 -6.79 9.93
C LEU A 31 -23.52 -6.60 9.17
N MET A 32 -22.70 -7.66 9.11
CA MET A 32 -21.46 -7.67 8.34
C MET A 32 -21.74 -7.44 6.85
N ARG A 33 -22.72 -8.14 6.29
CA ARG A 33 -23.07 -8.00 4.87
C ARG A 33 -23.56 -6.58 4.55
N VAL A 34 -24.47 -6.02 5.35
CA VAL A 34 -24.93 -4.63 5.19
C VAL A 34 -23.76 -3.66 5.30
N ALA A 35 -22.84 -3.87 6.23
CA ALA A 35 -21.70 -2.98 6.41
C ALA A 35 -20.79 -2.93 5.17
N ILE A 36 -20.53 -4.09 4.56
CA ILE A 36 -19.79 -4.18 3.29
C ILE A 36 -20.54 -3.47 2.16
N ASN A 37 -21.86 -3.69 2.04
CA ASN A 37 -22.67 -3.04 1.00
C ASN A 37 -22.67 -1.50 1.14
N GLU A 38 -22.78 -0.96 2.35
CA GLU A 38 -22.73 0.48 2.57
C GLU A 38 -21.32 1.06 2.28
N LEU A 39 -20.25 0.29 2.52
CA LEU A 39 -18.89 0.69 2.15
C LEU A 39 -18.74 0.81 0.63
N ASP A 40 -19.16 -0.20 -0.12
CA ASP A 40 -19.08 -0.19 -1.58
C ASP A 40 -19.95 0.93 -2.19
N LEU A 41 -21.13 1.18 -1.61
CA LEU A 41 -21.98 2.30 -2.00
C LEU A 41 -21.32 3.65 -1.72
N ASN A 42 -20.62 3.81 -0.59
CA ASN A 42 -19.87 5.02 -0.29
C ASN A 42 -18.71 5.21 -1.27
N PHE A 43 -17.93 4.15 -1.50
CA PHE A 43 -16.80 4.14 -2.42
C PHE A 43 -17.21 4.52 -3.85
N GLU A 44 -18.32 3.98 -4.36
CA GLU A 44 -18.82 4.30 -5.69
C GLU A 44 -19.31 5.76 -5.82
N ARG A 45 -19.86 6.34 -4.74
CA ARG A 45 -20.27 7.77 -4.75
C ARG A 45 -19.07 8.70 -4.83
N VAL A 46 -18.05 8.46 -4.00
CA VAL A 46 -16.80 9.23 -4.01
C VAL A 46 -16.14 9.14 -5.39
N GLY A 47 -16.15 7.97 -6.01
CA GLY A 47 -15.58 7.74 -7.35
C GLY A 47 -16.36 8.31 -8.54
N ARG A 48 -17.50 8.99 -8.35
CA ARG A 48 -18.31 9.60 -9.42
C ARG A 48 -18.00 11.07 -9.69
N GLY A 49 -17.06 11.67 -8.96
CA GLY A 49 -16.53 13.00 -9.27
C GLY A 49 -17.41 14.18 -8.80
N ASP A 50 -18.27 13.96 -7.80
CA ASP A 50 -18.81 15.08 -7.03
C ASP A 50 -17.63 15.78 -6.31
N GLU A 51 -17.67 17.11 -6.14
CA GLU A 51 -16.65 17.82 -5.34
C GLU A 51 -16.60 17.21 -3.94
N ILE A 52 -15.54 16.45 -3.65
CA ILE A 52 -15.35 15.77 -2.37
C ILE A 52 -14.93 16.83 -1.35
N GLY A 53 -15.77 17.06 -0.33
CA GLY A 53 -15.41 17.93 0.78
C GLY A 53 -14.69 17.17 1.91
N ASP A 54 -14.14 17.91 2.87
CA ASP A 54 -13.48 17.32 4.05
C ASP A 54 -14.39 16.35 4.82
N ALA A 55 -15.69 16.64 4.88
CA ALA A 55 -16.69 15.78 5.52
C ALA A 55 -16.86 14.43 4.82
N ASP A 56 -16.70 14.37 3.49
CA ASP A 56 -16.77 13.13 2.73
C ASP A 56 -15.52 12.28 2.96
N HIS A 57 -14.34 12.91 3.04
CA HIS A 57 -13.09 12.24 3.42
C HIS A 57 -13.14 11.67 4.84
N GLU A 58 -13.66 12.44 5.81
CA GLU A 58 -13.85 11.96 7.18
C GLU A 58 -14.82 10.77 7.22
N ARG A 59 -15.94 10.88 6.50
CA ARG A 59 -16.93 9.80 6.40
C ARG A 59 -16.33 8.55 5.76
N GLU A 60 -15.58 8.67 4.67
CA GLU A 60 -14.91 7.55 4.01
C GLU A 60 -13.90 6.88 4.96
N TYR A 61 -13.09 7.69 5.65
CA TYR A 61 -12.14 7.22 6.65
C TYR A 61 -12.84 6.40 7.75
N VAL A 62 -13.89 6.95 8.38
CA VAL A 62 -14.65 6.28 9.45
C VAL A 62 -15.33 5.01 8.93
N MET A 63 -15.94 5.07 7.75
CA MET A 63 -16.58 3.92 7.10
C MET A 63 -15.58 2.78 6.92
N ARG A 64 -14.42 3.08 6.35
CA ARG A 64 -13.38 2.08 6.05
C ARG A 64 -12.92 1.35 7.31
N ILE A 65 -12.46 2.08 8.32
CA ILE A 65 -11.91 1.45 9.53
C ILE A 65 -13.01 0.77 10.37
N GLY A 66 -14.22 1.32 10.38
CA GLY A 66 -15.36 0.73 11.08
C GLY A 66 -15.83 -0.58 10.46
N VAL A 67 -15.93 -0.65 9.13
CA VAL A 67 -16.37 -1.86 8.39
C VAL A 67 -15.35 -2.99 8.55
N ILE A 68 -14.05 -2.69 8.44
CA ILE A 68 -12.99 -3.68 8.73
C ILE A 68 -13.18 -4.29 10.12
N ARG A 69 -13.46 -3.45 11.12
CA ARG A 69 -13.64 -3.93 12.48
C ARG A 69 -14.91 -4.77 12.64
N ILE A 70 -16.02 -4.38 11.99
CA ILE A 70 -17.26 -5.17 11.99
C ILE A 70 -17.03 -6.54 11.35
N ILE A 71 -16.32 -6.64 10.23
CA ILE A 71 -15.99 -7.92 9.58
C ILE A 71 -15.28 -8.84 10.58
N LYS A 72 -14.25 -8.32 11.25
CA LYS A 72 -13.50 -9.09 12.24
C LYS A 72 -14.41 -9.56 13.38
N LEU A 73 -15.15 -8.64 14.02
CA LEU A 73 -16.00 -8.96 15.17
C LEU A 73 -17.09 -9.98 14.82
N ALA A 74 -17.75 -9.83 13.67
CA ALA A 74 -18.78 -10.75 13.19
C ALA A 74 -18.22 -12.16 12.93
N MET A 75 -17.06 -12.26 12.29
CA MET A 75 -16.42 -13.55 12.00
C MET A 75 -15.83 -14.22 13.25
N GLN A 76 -15.46 -13.45 14.28
CA GLN A 76 -15.03 -13.98 15.59
C GLN A 76 -16.20 -14.47 16.43
N ALA A 77 -17.36 -13.82 16.35
CA ALA A 77 -18.52 -14.14 17.17
C ALA A 77 -19.13 -15.51 16.85
N HIS A 78 -19.07 -15.94 15.59
CA HIS A 78 -19.69 -17.19 15.15
C HIS A 78 -18.69 -18.08 14.41
N PRO A 79 -18.59 -19.40 14.74
CA PRO A 79 -17.74 -20.33 14.00
C PRO A 79 -18.22 -20.54 12.56
N ARG A 80 -19.52 -20.37 12.32
CA ARG A 80 -20.18 -20.33 11.00
C ARG A 80 -21.43 -19.46 11.10
N PHE A 81 -21.82 -18.82 10.00
CA PHE A 81 -23.13 -18.16 9.91
C PHE A 81 -24.22 -19.19 9.56
N GLU A 82 -25.47 -18.88 9.91
CA GLU A 82 -26.63 -19.71 9.61
C GLU A 82 -26.93 -19.78 8.11
N ALA A 83 -26.62 -18.71 7.37
CA ALA A 83 -26.68 -18.65 5.92
C ALA A 83 -25.26 -18.61 5.32
N PRO A 84 -24.96 -19.38 4.27
CA PRO A 84 -23.64 -19.37 3.63
C PRO A 84 -23.36 -18.08 2.85
N THR A 85 -24.41 -17.43 2.35
CA THR A 85 -24.35 -16.14 1.65
C THR A 85 -25.68 -15.39 1.83
N LEU A 86 -25.64 -14.06 1.74
CA LEU A 86 -26.80 -13.19 1.83
C LEU A 86 -26.84 -12.21 0.66
N THR A 87 -27.95 -12.24 -0.08
CA THR A 87 -28.28 -11.27 -1.14
C THR A 87 -29.66 -10.71 -0.85
N PHE A 88 -29.76 -9.40 -0.70
CA PHE A 88 -31.00 -8.71 -0.34
C PHE A 88 -30.94 -7.28 -0.85
N GLN A 89 -32.11 -6.68 -1.05
CA GLN A 89 -32.20 -5.28 -1.40
C GLN A 89 -31.88 -4.39 -0.20
N ARG A 90 -31.22 -3.26 -0.44
CA ARG A 90 -30.96 -2.26 0.60
C ARG A 90 -32.28 -1.80 1.20
N ASN A 91 -32.33 -1.80 2.53
CA ASN A 91 -33.45 -1.34 3.31
C ASN A 91 -32.93 -0.48 4.47
N MET A 92 -33.39 0.77 4.52
CA MET A 92 -32.95 1.75 5.52
C MET A 92 -33.23 1.32 6.96
N THR A 93 -34.20 0.44 7.19
CA THR A 93 -34.47 -0.17 8.51
C THR A 93 -33.28 -0.96 9.03
N TYR A 94 -32.51 -1.61 8.15
CA TYR A 94 -31.29 -2.33 8.51
C TYR A 94 -30.03 -1.48 8.32
N SER A 95 -29.97 -0.68 7.25
CA SER A 95 -28.81 0.18 6.97
C SER A 95 -28.56 1.22 8.05
N LEU A 96 -29.60 1.89 8.58
CA LEU A 96 -29.41 2.96 9.57
C LEU A 96 -28.78 2.44 10.88
N PRO A 97 -29.27 1.35 11.50
CA PRO A 97 -28.58 0.75 12.65
C PRO A 97 -27.14 0.33 12.34
N VAL A 98 -26.89 -0.27 11.17
CA VAL A 98 -25.54 -0.72 10.78
C VAL A 98 -24.59 0.46 10.55
N LEU A 99 -25.05 1.56 9.94
CA LEU A 99 -24.26 2.79 9.81
C LEU A 99 -23.89 3.34 11.19
N SER A 100 -24.79 3.27 12.18
CA SER A 100 -24.46 3.64 13.57
C SER A 100 -23.40 2.71 14.18
N LEU A 101 -23.47 1.40 13.92
CA LEU A 101 -22.44 0.45 14.35
C LEU A 101 -21.09 0.73 13.65
N ILE A 102 -21.10 1.07 12.36
CA ILE A 102 -19.90 1.46 11.60
C ILE A 102 -19.28 2.70 12.24
N SER A 103 -20.07 3.74 12.53
CA SER A 103 -19.57 4.94 13.20
C SER A 103 -19.01 4.63 14.59
N LYS A 104 -19.68 3.76 15.38
CA LYS A 104 -19.18 3.34 16.70
C LYS A 104 -17.83 2.62 16.57
N ALA A 105 -17.75 1.63 15.69
CA ALA A 105 -16.54 0.86 15.41
C ALA A 105 -15.41 1.77 14.91
N GLY A 106 -15.74 2.68 13.99
CA GLY A 106 -14.78 3.59 13.39
C GLY A 106 -14.21 4.60 14.39
N ALA A 107 -15.04 5.15 15.27
CA ALA A 107 -14.59 6.03 16.34
C ALA A 107 -13.70 5.30 17.38
N ILE A 108 -13.96 4.02 17.67
CA ILE A 108 -13.07 3.18 18.51
C ILE A 108 -11.70 3.03 17.84
N GLU A 109 -11.68 2.64 16.56
CA GLU A 109 -10.43 2.46 15.80
C GLU A 109 -9.67 3.78 15.62
N HIS A 110 -10.38 4.89 15.40
CA HIS A 110 -9.79 6.22 15.37
C HIS A 110 -9.14 6.56 16.72
N GLY A 111 -9.84 6.35 17.84
CA GLY A 111 -9.28 6.52 19.18
C GLY A 111 -8.01 5.68 19.41
N ARG A 112 -7.98 4.42 18.94
CA ARG A 112 -6.77 3.57 19.02
C ARG A 112 -5.61 4.14 18.20
N ARG A 113 -5.89 4.65 17.00
CA ARG A 113 -4.89 5.26 16.11
C ARG A 113 -4.31 6.54 16.71
N VAL A 114 -5.14 7.39 17.32
CA VAL A 114 -4.68 8.59 18.04
C VAL A 114 -3.89 8.21 19.28
N ALA A 115 -4.34 7.22 20.05
CA ALA A 115 -3.59 6.72 21.20
C ALA A 115 -2.21 6.14 20.81
N GLN A 116 -2.09 5.55 19.62
CA GLN A 116 -0.80 5.11 19.06
C GLN A 116 0.09 6.30 18.73
N SER A 117 -0.44 7.37 18.13
CA SER A 117 0.36 8.56 17.80
C SER A 117 0.92 9.25 19.06
N LEU A 118 0.17 9.26 20.16
CA LEU A 118 0.62 9.80 21.45
C LEU A 118 1.83 9.03 22.03
N ARG A 119 1.93 7.72 21.82
CA ARG A 119 3.09 6.92 22.27
C ARG A 119 4.38 7.33 21.58
N ALA A 120 4.30 7.89 20.38
CA ALA A 120 5.45 8.37 19.62
C ALA A 120 5.91 9.78 20.00
N LYS A 121 5.43 10.32 21.15
CA LYS A 121 5.78 11.64 21.72
C LYS A 121 5.22 12.84 20.96
N SER A 122 4.19 12.64 20.15
CA SER A 122 3.53 13.71 19.37
C SER A 122 2.27 14.26 20.06
N GLY A 123 2.19 14.31 21.39
CA GLY A 123 1.03 14.94 22.06
C GLY A 123 0.89 14.59 23.54
N ARG A 124 -0.17 15.10 24.15
CA ARG A 124 -0.56 14.81 25.54
C ARG A 124 -2.01 14.34 25.61
N ILE A 125 -2.30 13.47 26.58
CA ILE A 125 -3.66 13.08 26.94
C ILE A 125 -3.88 13.40 28.42
N GLU A 126 -5.03 13.99 28.70
CA GLU A 126 -5.48 14.33 30.04
C GLU A 126 -6.89 13.77 30.25
N ARG A 127 -7.11 13.12 31.39
CA ARG A 127 -8.45 12.69 31.79
C ARG A 127 -9.14 13.84 32.52
N LEU A 128 -10.27 14.28 31.99
CA LEU A 128 -11.21 15.19 32.63
C LEU A 128 -12.35 14.40 33.28
N SER A 129 -13.22 15.08 34.03
CA SER A 129 -14.33 14.46 34.76
C SER A 129 -15.31 13.70 33.85
N ASP A 130 -15.48 14.15 32.61
CA ASP A 130 -16.48 13.70 31.64
C ASP A 130 -15.90 13.22 30.31
N ARG A 131 -14.59 13.43 30.06
CA ARG A 131 -13.95 13.13 28.78
C ARG A 131 -12.44 12.94 28.87
N PHE A 132 -11.84 12.45 27.79
CA PHE A 132 -10.40 12.51 27.56
C PHE A 132 -10.07 13.69 26.64
N ARG A 133 -9.18 14.57 27.07
CA ARG A 133 -8.67 15.66 26.25
C ARG A 133 -7.33 15.25 25.65
N ILE A 134 -7.27 15.16 24.33
CA ILE A 134 -6.07 14.86 23.58
C ILE A 134 -5.59 16.15 22.92
N VAL A 135 -4.35 16.53 23.20
CA VAL A 135 -3.73 17.73 22.63
C VAL A 135 -2.53 17.32 21.80
N LEU A 136 -2.65 17.52 20.49
CA LEU A 136 -1.58 17.34 19.51
C LEU A 136 -0.62 18.54 19.55
N PRO A 137 0.59 18.44 19.01
CA PRO A 137 1.57 19.52 19.03
C PRO A 137 1.14 20.63 18.07
N SER A 138 1.56 21.86 18.32
CA SER A 138 1.20 23.01 17.47
C SER A 138 1.63 22.87 16.02
N LYS A 139 2.59 21.98 15.74
CA LYS A 139 3.00 21.58 14.39
C LYS A 139 3.08 20.06 14.31
N LEU A 140 2.32 19.48 13.39
CA LEU A 140 2.43 18.08 13.01
C LEU A 140 3.24 18.01 11.71
N THR A 141 4.43 17.44 11.77
CA THR A 141 5.25 17.23 10.56
C THR A 141 4.70 16.04 9.78
N ASP A 142 4.29 16.26 8.53
CA ASP A 142 4.00 15.15 7.62
C ASP A 142 5.35 14.63 7.07
N LEU A 143 5.75 13.44 7.52
CA LEU A 143 7.01 12.83 7.11
C LEU A 143 6.93 12.19 5.71
N GLU A 144 5.75 12.14 5.10
CA GLU A 144 5.47 11.45 3.84
C GLU A 144 4.87 12.34 2.76
N LEU A 145 4.41 13.55 3.09
CA LEU A 145 3.67 14.41 2.16
C LEU A 145 4.36 14.49 0.81
N HIS A 146 5.63 14.86 0.81
CA HIS A 146 6.42 14.99 -0.40
C HIS A 146 6.43 13.72 -1.26
N GLU A 147 6.61 12.56 -0.63
CA GLU A 147 6.65 11.29 -1.34
C GLU A 147 5.27 10.86 -1.81
N ARG A 148 4.22 11.15 -1.03
CA ARG A 148 2.82 10.93 -1.38
C ARG A 148 2.40 11.79 -2.58
N GLU A 149 2.84 13.04 -2.63
CA GLU A 149 2.58 13.95 -3.76
C GLU A 149 3.35 13.54 -5.01
N LEU A 150 4.62 13.16 -4.87
CA LEU A 150 5.42 12.65 -5.98
C LEU A 150 4.79 11.37 -6.55
N ASP A 151 4.41 10.42 -5.69
CA ASP A 151 3.71 9.19 -6.09
C ASP A 151 2.38 9.52 -6.78
N ARG A 152 1.58 10.46 -6.24
CA ARG A 152 0.31 10.89 -6.83
C ARG A 152 0.52 11.46 -8.24
N HIS A 153 1.49 12.36 -8.39
CA HIS A 153 1.83 12.96 -9.67
C HIS A 153 2.24 11.89 -10.71
N TYR A 154 3.07 10.93 -10.31
CA TYR A 154 3.48 9.81 -11.17
C TYR A 154 2.30 8.94 -11.59
N VAL A 155 1.41 8.60 -10.65
CA VAL A 155 0.21 7.82 -10.93
C VAL A 155 -0.72 8.56 -11.88
N GLU A 156 -0.96 9.85 -11.66
CA GLU A 156 -1.80 10.70 -12.52
C GLU A 156 -1.23 10.79 -13.93
N GLN A 157 0.06 11.10 -14.08
CA GLN A 157 0.71 11.15 -15.39
C GLN A 157 0.66 9.80 -16.12
N HIS A 158 0.90 8.69 -15.43
CA HIS A 158 0.81 7.37 -16.04
C HIS A 158 -0.62 7.06 -16.48
N ARG A 159 -1.62 7.37 -15.67
CA ARG A 159 -3.04 7.20 -16.04
C ARG A 159 -3.42 8.05 -17.24
N GLU A 160 -2.97 9.30 -17.32
CA GLU A 160 -3.20 10.16 -18.49
C GLU A 160 -2.50 9.65 -19.75
N MET A 161 -1.26 9.17 -19.62
CA MET A 161 -0.50 8.60 -20.73
C MET A 161 -1.13 7.28 -21.21
N PHE A 162 -1.54 6.42 -20.26
CA PHE A 162 -2.25 5.18 -20.56
C PHE A 162 -3.59 5.48 -21.19
N ALA A 163 -4.40 6.39 -20.66
CA ALA A 163 -5.67 6.78 -21.27
C ALA A 163 -5.45 7.24 -22.72
N ARG A 164 -4.53 8.19 -22.96
CA ARG A 164 -4.22 8.66 -24.33
C ARG A 164 -3.69 7.57 -25.25
N GLY A 165 -2.76 6.74 -24.77
CA GLY A 165 -2.11 5.70 -25.59
C GLY A 165 -2.99 4.47 -25.81
N TYR A 166 -3.69 4.02 -24.77
CA TYR A 166 -4.64 2.92 -24.84
C TYR A 166 -5.88 3.31 -25.64
N GLU A 167 -6.44 4.52 -25.48
CA GLU A 167 -7.53 5.01 -26.33
C GLU A 167 -7.07 5.25 -27.78
N ALA A 168 -5.79 5.58 -28.02
CA ALA A 168 -5.26 5.65 -29.39
C ALA A 168 -5.03 4.27 -30.03
N LEU A 169 -4.76 3.24 -29.22
CA LEU A 169 -4.58 1.85 -29.67
C LEU A 169 -5.91 1.11 -29.83
N VAL A 170 -6.86 1.42 -28.95
CA VAL A 170 -8.23 0.89 -28.90
C VAL A 170 -9.10 1.82 -29.74
N ASP A 171 -9.22 1.53 -31.04
CA ASP A 171 -10.06 2.32 -31.96
C ASP A 171 -11.49 2.49 -31.39
N ALA A 172 -12.19 3.56 -31.78
CA ALA A 172 -13.55 3.86 -31.36
C ALA A 172 -14.52 2.67 -31.56
N GLN A 173 -14.20 1.79 -32.51
CA GLN A 173 -14.87 0.52 -32.75
C GLN A 173 -14.78 -0.46 -31.58
N ILE A 174 -13.61 -0.65 -30.96
CA ILE A 174 -13.44 -1.53 -29.80
C ILE A 174 -14.17 -0.95 -28.58
N GLY A 175 -14.12 0.37 -28.40
CA GLY A 175 -14.93 1.03 -27.36
C GLY A 175 -16.43 0.82 -27.55
N ALA A 176 -16.92 0.82 -28.80
CA ALA A 176 -18.31 0.51 -29.13
C ALA A 176 -18.64 -0.97 -28.93
N GLU A 177 -17.75 -1.88 -29.33
CA GLU A 177 -17.87 -3.32 -29.13
C GLU A 177 -17.95 -3.68 -27.64
N VAL A 178 -17.04 -3.15 -26.81
CA VAL A 178 -17.06 -3.33 -25.35
C VAL A 178 -18.38 -2.85 -24.75
N ARG A 179 -18.86 -1.65 -25.13
CA ARG A 179 -20.17 -1.15 -24.66
C ARG A 179 -21.33 -2.04 -25.12
N SER A 180 -21.29 -2.56 -26.34
CA SER A 180 -22.29 -3.47 -26.87
C SER A 180 -22.32 -4.77 -26.07
N LEU A 181 -21.16 -5.41 -25.88
CA LEU A 181 -21.01 -6.64 -25.09
C LEU A 181 -21.48 -6.44 -23.64
N LEU A 182 -21.08 -5.34 -22.99
CA LEU A 182 -21.53 -5.03 -21.62
C LEU A 182 -23.05 -4.94 -21.53
N THR A 183 -23.70 -4.32 -22.52
CA THR A 183 -25.16 -4.15 -22.54
C THR A 183 -25.88 -5.44 -22.89
N GLU A 184 -25.33 -6.25 -23.79
CA GLU A 184 -25.90 -7.53 -24.24
C GLU A 184 -25.87 -8.57 -23.13
N LEU A 185 -24.70 -8.75 -22.50
CA LEU A 185 -24.43 -9.83 -21.57
C LEU A 185 -25.00 -9.59 -20.16
N VAL A 186 -25.31 -8.35 -19.80
CA VAL A 186 -25.88 -8.03 -18.49
C VAL A 186 -27.40 -8.17 -18.45
N TYR A 187 -27.92 -8.71 -17.36
CA TYR A 187 -29.35 -8.87 -17.14
C TYR A 187 -29.73 -8.70 -15.67
N PRO A 188 -30.98 -8.30 -15.39
CA PRO A 188 -31.53 -8.39 -14.05
C PRO A 188 -31.55 -9.85 -13.60
N PHE A 189 -30.80 -10.18 -12.56
CA PHE A 189 -30.89 -11.48 -11.90
C PHE A 189 -32.07 -11.46 -10.92
N HIS A 190 -32.98 -12.41 -11.10
CA HIS A 190 -34.33 -12.36 -10.55
C HIS A 190 -35.06 -11.06 -10.90
N THR A 191 -35.19 -10.13 -9.95
CA THR A 191 -35.94 -8.88 -10.13
C THR A 191 -35.10 -7.64 -9.86
N HIS A 192 -34.16 -7.72 -8.91
CA HIS A 192 -33.46 -6.54 -8.37
C HIS A 192 -31.95 -6.65 -8.40
N PHE A 193 -31.41 -7.83 -8.75
CA PHE A 193 -29.98 -8.10 -8.66
C PHE A 193 -29.36 -8.14 -10.05
N ILE A 194 -28.06 -8.40 -10.11
CA ILE A 194 -27.27 -8.40 -11.34
C ILE A 194 -26.80 -9.82 -11.66
N GLY A 195 -26.94 -10.19 -12.93
CA GLY A 195 -26.28 -11.33 -13.55
C GLY A 195 -25.61 -10.87 -14.84
N TYR A 196 -24.50 -11.50 -15.19
CA TYR A 196 -23.84 -11.29 -16.48
C TYR A 196 -23.06 -12.53 -16.89
N GLU A 197 -23.01 -12.77 -18.19
CA GLU A 197 -22.22 -13.84 -18.78
C GLU A 197 -20.75 -13.43 -18.98
N ALA A 198 -19.88 -14.42 -19.13
CA ALA A 198 -18.46 -14.20 -19.43
C ALA A 198 -18.25 -14.02 -20.93
N ASP A 199 -17.26 -13.19 -21.29
CA ASP A 199 -16.83 -12.97 -22.67
C ASP A 199 -15.31 -12.72 -22.71
N PRO A 200 -14.54 -13.48 -23.53
CA PRO A 200 -13.09 -13.34 -23.59
C PRO A 200 -12.58 -11.96 -24.00
N VAL A 201 -13.33 -11.21 -24.82
CA VAL A 201 -12.96 -9.84 -25.23
C VAL A 201 -13.02 -8.92 -24.03
N LEU A 202 -14.08 -9.01 -23.23
CA LEU A 202 -14.20 -8.25 -21.99
C LEU A 202 -13.12 -8.66 -20.98
N ASP A 203 -12.79 -9.94 -20.86
CA ASP A 203 -11.73 -10.42 -19.97
C ASP A 203 -10.37 -9.84 -20.33
N LEU A 204 -10.00 -9.85 -21.62
CA LEU A 204 -8.76 -9.26 -22.11
C LEU A 204 -8.76 -7.73 -21.92
N TYR A 205 -9.87 -7.07 -22.21
CA TYR A 205 -10.02 -5.63 -22.06
C TYR A 205 -9.78 -5.19 -20.62
N PHE A 206 -10.52 -5.75 -19.66
CA PHE A 206 -10.39 -5.39 -18.24
C PHE A 206 -9.09 -5.90 -17.62
N PHE A 207 -8.48 -6.97 -18.14
CA PHE A 207 -7.12 -7.35 -17.75
C PHE A 207 -6.10 -6.27 -18.08
N GLY A 208 -6.13 -5.71 -19.30
CA GLY A 208 -5.19 -4.65 -19.70
C GLY A 208 -5.27 -3.43 -18.77
N HIS A 209 -6.49 -3.02 -18.40
CA HIS A 209 -6.72 -1.95 -17.42
C HIS A 209 -6.22 -2.31 -16.02
N ALA A 210 -6.57 -3.51 -15.53
CA ALA A 210 -6.13 -3.96 -14.22
C ALA A 210 -4.60 -4.11 -14.11
N TYR A 211 -3.95 -4.55 -15.19
CA TYR A 211 -2.50 -4.64 -15.28
C TYR A 211 -1.86 -3.25 -15.13
N SER A 212 -2.36 -2.26 -15.89
CA SER A 212 -1.91 -0.87 -15.82
C SER A 212 -2.07 -0.28 -14.42
N GLU A 213 -3.22 -0.49 -13.78
CA GLU A 213 -3.50 0.03 -12.43
C GLU A 213 -2.63 -0.64 -11.35
N ILE A 214 -2.50 -1.97 -11.38
CA ILE A 214 -1.80 -2.68 -10.32
C ILE A 214 -0.28 -2.47 -10.37
N GLN A 215 0.29 -2.22 -11.55
CA GLN A 215 1.71 -1.94 -11.72
C GLN A 215 2.16 -0.68 -10.96
N LEU A 216 1.24 0.26 -10.78
CA LEU A 216 1.46 1.50 -10.04
C LEU A 216 1.31 1.33 -8.52
N SER A 217 0.75 0.21 -8.07
CA SER A 217 0.47 -0.02 -6.65
C SER A 217 1.76 -0.24 -5.86
N LYS A 218 1.85 0.40 -4.68
CA LYS A 218 2.93 0.15 -3.73
C LYS A 218 2.95 -1.34 -3.38
N GLY A 219 4.09 -1.99 -3.62
CA GLY A 219 4.26 -3.42 -3.37
C GLY A 219 4.38 -4.29 -4.62
N PHE A 220 4.02 -3.78 -5.80
CA PHE A 220 4.02 -4.56 -7.05
C PHE A 220 5.37 -5.20 -7.39
N ASP A 221 6.46 -4.47 -7.18
CA ASP A 221 7.83 -4.88 -7.52
C ASP A 221 8.67 -5.21 -6.27
N THR A 222 8.02 -5.45 -5.13
CA THR A 222 8.70 -5.71 -3.85
C THR A 222 9.53 -7.01 -3.84
N PHE A 223 9.16 -7.98 -4.66
CA PHE A 223 9.90 -9.23 -4.81
C PHE A 223 10.07 -9.58 -6.29
N HIS A 224 11.17 -10.29 -6.59
CA HIS A 224 11.36 -10.86 -7.91
C HIS A 224 10.25 -11.87 -8.23
N PHE A 225 9.79 -11.93 -9.48
CA PHE A 225 8.62 -12.72 -9.89
C PHE A 225 8.76 -14.22 -9.57
N SER A 226 9.97 -14.77 -9.61
CA SER A 226 10.26 -16.18 -9.29
C SER A 226 10.42 -16.48 -7.79
N THR A 227 10.30 -15.48 -6.92
CA THR A 227 10.39 -15.68 -5.45
C THR A 227 9.23 -16.56 -4.99
N VAL A 228 9.51 -17.58 -4.17
CA VAL A 228 8.50 -18.56 -3.75
C VAL A 228 8.00 -18.31 -2.32
N PHE A 229 6.67 -18.36 -2.15
CA PHE A 229 5.96 -18.31 -0.88
C PHE A 229 4.91 -19.43 -0.84
N GLY A 230 5.00 -20.32 0.15
CA GLY A 230 4.03 -21.42 0.27
C GLY A 230 3.99 -22.34 -0.95
N GLY A 231 5.13 -22.48 -1.65
CA GLY A 231 5.23 -23.27 -2.89
C GLY A 231 4.82 -22.53 -4.17
N MET A 232 4.18 -21.36 -4.09
CA MET A 232 3.76 -20.57 -5.25
C MET A 232 4.73 -19.41 -5.51
N THR A 233 4.94 -19.04 -6.78
CA THR A 233 5.78 -17.90 -7.15
C THR A 233 5.07 -16.58 -6.89
N PHE A 234 5.83 -15.51 -6.65
CA PHE A 234 5.29 -14.16 -6.49
C PHE A 234 4.51 -13.71 -7.73
N GLN A 235 4.91 -14.18 -8.91
CA GLN A 235 4.15 -14.00 -10.15
C GLN A 235 2.73 -14.54 -10.08
N HIS A 236 2.52 -15.74 -9.52
CA HIS A 236 1.16 -16.29 -9.39
C HIS A 236 0.28 -15.40 -8.51
N TYR A 237 0.83 -14.88 -7.41
CA TYR A 237 0.11 -13.94 -6.54
C TYR A 237 -0.18 -12.61 -7.24
N LYS A 238 0.74 -12.09 -8.07
CA LYS A 238 0.50 -10.87 -8.86
C LYS A 238 -0.60 -11.06 -9.90
N LEU A 239 -0.57 -12.17 -10.64
CA LEU A 239 -1.62 -12.52 -11.61
C LEU A 239 -2.98 -12.67 -10.92
N ALA A 240 -3.01 -13.27 -9.74
CA ALA A 240 -4.23 -13.39 -8.95
C ALA A 240 -4.75 -12.04 -8.44
N ALA A 241 -3.86 -11.14 -8.02
CA ALA A 241 -4.24 -9.78 -7.64
C ALA A 241 -4.80 -9.00 -8.85
N MET A 242 -4.17 -9.12 -10.03
CA MET A 242 -4.67 -8.57 -11.29
C MET A 242 -6.05 -9.13 -11.66
N PHE A 243 -6.29 -10.43 -11.47
CA PHE A 243 -7.59 -11.04 -11.68
C PHE A 243 -8.65 -10.36 -10.79
N ILE A 244 -8.39 -10.22 -9.50
CA ILE A 244 -9.36 -9.61 -8.56
C ILE A 244 -9.70 -8.18 -8.99
N VAL A 245 -8.69 -7.37 -9.32
CA VAL A 245 -8.88 -5.99 -9.81
C VAL A 245 -9.66 -5.99 -11.12
N SER A 246 -9.29 -6.82 -12.09
CA SER A 246 -9.96 -6.95 -13.39
C SER A 246 -11.44 -7.29 -13.24
N VAL A 247 -11.76 -8.32 -12.45
CA VAL A 247 -13.17 -8.70 -12.26
C VAL A 247 -13.94 -7.64 -11.43
N GLY A 248 -13.27 -6.86 -10.57
CA GLY A 248 -13.86 -5.70 -9.89
C GLY A 248 -14.20 -4.56 -10.86
N MET A 249 -13.26 -4.18 -11.73
CA MET A 249 -13.46 -3.16 -12.78
C MET A 249 -14.55 -3.58 -13.76
N LYS A 250 -14.52 -4.85 -14.22
CA LYS A 250 -15.54 -5.44 -15.10
C LYS A 250 -16.92 -5.42 -14.45
N HIS A 251 -17.01 -5.81 -13.17
CA HIS A 251 -18.27 -5.78 -12.43
C HIS A 251 -18.87 -4.36 -12.36
N ARG A 252 -18.03 -3.37 -12.04
CA ARG A 252 -18.44 -1.95 -12.00
C ARG A 252 -18.96 -1.47 -13.36
N ALA A 253 -18.34 -1.88 -14.46
CA ALA A 253 -18.81 -1.57 -15.81
C ALA A 253 -20.16 -2.23 -16.12
N PHE A 254 -20.35 -3.50 -15.76
CA PHE A 254 -21.65 -4.17 -15.89
C PHE A 254 -22.75 -3.54 -15.04
N VAL A 255 -22.45 -3.08 -13.82
CA VAL A 255 -23.41 -2.33 -12.99
C VAL A 255 -23.89 -1.08 -13.72
N ARG A 256 -22.98 -0.30 -14.33
CA ARG A 256 -23.34 0.90 -15.10
C ARG A 256 -24.22 0.54 -16.31
N ALA A 257 -23.82 -0.47 -17.09
CA ALA A 257 -24.59 -0.93 -18.24
C ALA A 257 -25.99 -1.43 -17.83
N LEU A 258 -26.12 -2.12 -16.70
CA LEU A 258 -27.42 -2.58 -16.20
C LEU A 258 -28.33 -1.42 -15.78
N MET A 259 -27.78 -0.40 -15.10
CA MET A 259 -28.53 0.78 -14.70
C MET A 259 -29.05 1.58 -15.91
N GLU A 260 -28.25 1.65 -16.98
CA GLU A 260 -28.67 2.27 -18.24
C GLU A 260 -29.74 1.43 -18.97
N LYS A 261 -29.59 0.10 -18.96
CA LYS A 261 -30.53 -0.86 -19.58
C LYS A 261 -31.85 -0.97 -18.83
N GLN A 262 -31.84 -0.84 -17.50
CA GLN A 262 -33.01 -1.01 -16.64
C GLN A 262 -33.01 0.02 -15.50
N SER A 263 -33.81 1.07 -15.67
CA SER A 263 -33.89 2.20 -14.73
C SER A 263 -34.50 1.86 -13.36
N SER A 264 -35.16 0.71 -13.22
CA SER A 264 -35.70 0.22 -11.94
C SER A 264 -34.65 -0.44 -11.04
N ILE A 265 -33.47 -0.77 -11.57
CA ILE A 265 -32.36 -1.33 -10.78
C ILE A 265 -31.72 -0.21 -9.98
N ARG A 266 -31.61 -0.43 -8.67
CA ARG A 266 -30.93 0.49 -7.77
C ARG A 266 -29.47 0.07 -7.63
N ILE A 267 -28.56 1.03 -7.69
CA ILE A 267 -27.12 0.77 -7.61
C ILE A 267 -26.76 0.04 -6.31
N GLU A 268 -27.37 0.43 -5.20
CA GLU A 268 -27.16 -0.18 -3.90
C GLU A 268 -27.54 -1.66 -3.79
N ASP A 269 -28.33 -2.19 -4.72
CA ASP A 269 -28.76 -3.59 -4.73
C ASP A 269 -27.78 -4.48 -5.53
N VAL A 270 -26.86 -3.89 -6.30
CA VAL A 270 -26.05 -4.62 -7.29
C VAL A 270 -24.53 -4.44 -7.18
N LEU A 271 -24.05 -3.48 -6.37
CA LEU A 271 -22.60 -3.19 -6.25
C LEU A 271 -21.78 -4.31 -5.60
N THR A 272 -22.32 -4.92 -4.55
CA THR A 272 -21.59 -5.93 -3.79
C THR A 272 -22.17 -7.30 -4.10
N VAL A 273 -21.35 -8.18 -4.66
CA VAL A 273 -21.77 -9.54 -5.04
C VAL A 273 -21.08 -10.60 -4.19
N SER A 274 -21.76 -11.75 -4.08
CA SER A 274 -21.19 -12.98 -3.57
C SER A 274 -21.22 -14.01 -4.68
N VAL A 275 -20.17 -14.81 -4.79
CA VAL A 275 -20.06 -15.86 -5.81
C VAL A 275 -19.69 -17.19 -5.15
N ALA A 276 -20.04 -18.30 -5.81
CA ALA A 276 -19.63 -19.61 -5.36
C ALA A 276 -18.10 -19.72 -5.39
N THR A 277 -17.51 -20.21 -4.31
CA THR A 277 -16.05 -20.31 -4.16
C THR A 277 -15.46 -21.25 -5.21
N THR A 278 -16.10 -22.37 -5.53
CA THR A 278 -15.62 -23.32 -6.55
C THR A 278 -15.44 -22.65 -7.91
N GLY A 279 -16.48 -22.02 -8.45
CA GLY A 279 -16.39 -21.33 -9.75
C GLY A 279 -15.42 -20.15 -9.74
N PHE A 280 -15.26 -19.46 -8.61
CA PHE A 280 -14.25 -18.42 -8.47
C PHE A 280 -12.82 -18.97 -8.54
N LEU A 281 -12.55 -20.10 -7.87
CA LEU A 281 -11.24 -20.75 -7.90
C LEU A 281 -10.91 -21.31 -9.29
N GLU A 282 -11.89 -21.89 -9.98
CA GLU A 282 -11.74 -22.34 -11.37
C GLU A 282 -11.38 -21.17 -12.29
N GLY A 283 -12.15 -20.07 -12.24
CA GLY A 283 -11.85 -18.87 -13.02
C GLY A 283 -10.49 -18.25 -12.68
N LEU A 284 -10.11 -18.23 -11.41
CA LEU A 284 -8.80 -17.75 -10.97
C LEU A 284 -7.65 -18.63 -11.51
N ARG A 285 -7.80 -19.95 -11.45
CA ARG A 285 -6.80 -20.91 -11.97
C ARG A 285 -6.63 -20.74 -13.48
N ASP A 286 -7.74 -20.74 -14.20
CA ASP A 286 -7.74 -20.66 -15.66
C ASP A 286 -7.14 -19.31 -16.10
N PHE A 287 -7.47 -18.23 -15.40
CA PHE A 287 -6.88 -16.91 -15.63
C PHE A 287 -5.36 -16.89 -15.38
N ILE A 288 -4.89 -17.38 -14.23
CA ILE A 288 -3.46 -17.41 -13.92
C ILE A 288 -2.69 -18.20 -14.98
N ASN A 289 -3.22 -19.34 -15.41
CA ASN A 289 -2.58 -20.19 -16.41
C ASN A 289 -2.56 -19.51 -17.78
N GLN A 290 -3.70 -19.01 -18.25
CA GLN A 290 -3.83 -18.38 -19.57
C GLN A 290 -2.97 -17.11 -19.71
N PHE A 291 -3.08 -16.17 -18.75
CA PHE A 291 -2.31 -14.93 -18.81
C PHE A 291 -0.86 -15.13 -18.35
N GLY A 292 -0.61 -16.17 -17.55
CA GLY A 292 0.72 -16.56 -17.10
C GLY A 292 1.61 -17.10 -18.22
N GLU A 293 1.05 -17.82 -19.20
CA GLU A 293 1.78 -18.44 -20.32
C GLU A 293 2.70 -17.49 -21.08
N GLN A 294 2.37 -16.19 -21.12
CA GLN A 294 3.16 -15.17 -21.80
C GLN A 294 4.42 -14.77 -21.04
N HIS A 295 4.53 -15.15 -19.77
CA HIS A 295 5.64 -14.78 -18.92
C HIS A 295 6.73 -15.86 -18.87
N GLU A 296 7.98 -15.38 -18.82
CA GLU A 296 9.15 -16.24 -18.70
C GLU A 296 9.07 -17.10 -17.43
N HIS A 297 9.36 -18.40 -17.58
CA HIS A 297 9.36 -19.38 -16.49
C HIS A 297 8.02 -19.58 -15.76
N HIS A 298 6.89 -19.23 -16.39
CA HIS A 298 5.58 -19.54 -15.82
C HIS A 298 5.38 -21.05 -15.66
N VAL A 299 4.84 -21.45 -14.51
CA VAL A 299 4.44 -22.82 -14.21
C VAL A 299 2.95 -22.81 -13.92
N PRO A 300 2.14 -23.58 -14.66
CA PRO A 300 0.70 -23.63 -14.42
C PRO A 300 0.37 -23.99 -12.97
N VAL A 301 -0.63 -23.32 -12.40
CA VAL A 301 -1.13 -23.59 -11.05
C VAL A 301 -2.15 -24.72 -11.06
N THR A 302 -2.11 -25.54 -10.01
CA THR A 302 -3.06 -26.62 -9.73
C THR A 302 -4.21 -26.13 -8.86
N ASP A 303 -5.23 -26.97 -8.63
CA ASP A 303 -6.34 -26.66 -7.71
C ASP A 303 -5.87 -26.41 -6.27
N GLU A 304 -4.83 -27.13 -5.83
CA GLU A 304 -4.19 -26.89 -4.54
C GLU A 304 -3.45 -25.55 -4.53
N GLY A 305 -2.69 -25.26 -5.60
CA GLY A 305 -1.97 -24.00 -5.75
C GLY A 305 -2.90 -22.79 -5.77
N VAL A 306 -4.01 -22.84 -6.51
CA VAL A 306 -4.98 -21.75 -6.56
C VAL A 306 -5.68 -21.56 -5.20
N ARG A 307 -5.92 -22.63 -4.44
CA ARG A 307 -6.46 -22.51 -3.08
C ARG A 307 -5.49 -21.80 -2.13
N ILE A 308 -4.19 -22.12 -2.20
CA ILE A 308 -3.16 -21.41 -1.43
C ILE A 308 -3.17 -19.91 -1.77
N ILE A 309 -3.22 -19.57 -3.06
CA ILE A 309 -3.25 -18.18 -3.52
C ILE A 309 -4.52 -17.46 -3.04
N PHE A 310 -5.67 -18.11 -3.15
CA PHE A 310 -6.95 -17.58 -2.68
C PHE A 310 -6.96 -17.34 -1.17
N ASP A 311 -6.45 -18.28 -0.37
CA ASP A 311 -6.38 -18.13 1.09
C ASP A 311 -5.47 -16.95 1.50
N VAL A 312 -4.46 -16.62 0.68
CA VAL A 312 -3.61 -15.43 0.88
C VAL A 312 -4.33 -14.14 0.49
N LEU A 313 -5.10 -14.12 -0.59
CA LEU A 313 -5.78 -12.92 -1.09
C LEU A 313 -7.18 -12.69 -0.48
N SER A 314 -7.59 -13.55 0.45
CA SER A 314 -8.88 -13.44 1.14
C SER A 314 -8.72 -13.35 2.65
N VAL A 315 -9.71 -12.74 3.30
CA VAL A 315 -9.90 -12.87 4.74
C VAL A 315 -10.91 -13.97 5.01
N SER A 316 -10.53 -14.88 5.88
CA SER A 316 -11.38 -15.93 6.45
C SER A 316 -11.23 -15.94 7.98
N ARG A 317 -11.98 -16.83 8.65
CA ARG A 317 -11.83 -17.02 10.11
C ARG A 317 -10.42 -17.46 10.52
N ARG A 318 -9.63 -17.98 9.58
CA ARG A 318 -8.29 -18.52 9.83
C ARG A 318 -7.20 -17.45 9.92
N ASN A 319 -7.44 -16.26 9.36
CA ASN A 319 -6.44 -15.19 9.25
C ASN A 319 -6.98 -13.81 9.68
N LEU A 320 -7.96 -13.77 10.59
CA LEU A 320 -8.55 -12.51 11.10
C LEU A 320 -7.54 -11.56 11.76
N ALA A 321 -6.35 -12.06 12.14
CA ALA A 321 -5.25 -11.25 12.65
C ALA A 321 -4.76 -10.20 11.63
N LEU A 322 -5.04 -10.40 10.33
CA LEU A 322 -4.80 -9.40 9.29
C LEU A 322 -5.61 -8.11 9.50
N LEU A 323 -6.72 -8.19 10.25
CA LEU A 323 -7.62 -7.08 10.55
C LEU A 323 -7.41 -6.49 11.96
N ASP A 324 -6.37 -6.92 12.69
CA ASP A 324 -6.13 -6.47 14.07
C ASP A 324 -5.70 -5.00 14.16
N ARG A 325 -4.99 -4.52 13.13
CA ARG A 325 -4.33 -3.21 13.17
C ARG A 325 -5.29 -2.11 12.73
N PRO A 326 -5.36 -0.98 13.48
CA PRO A 326 -6.06 0.22 13.00
C PRO A 326 -5.45 0.66 11.67
N GLY A 327 -6.27 0.77 10.61
CA GLY A 327 -5.78 1.09 9.27
C GLY A 327 -5.24 -0.09 8.47
N ALA A 328 -5.60 -1.34 8.83
CA ALA A 328 -5.38 -2.49 7.96
C ALA A 328 -5.93 -2.25 6.53
N PRO A 329 -5.32 -2.83 5.49
CA PRO A 329 -5.83 -2.71 4.13
C PRO A 329 -7.18 -3.40 4.00
N LEU A 330 -8.05 -2.85 3.13
CA LEU A 330 -9.35 -3.47 2.86
C LEU A 330 -9.16 -4.87 2.25
N PRO A 331 -9.88 -5.90 2.73
CA PRO A 331 -9.82 -7.24 2.15
C PRO A 331 -10.32 -7.22 0.70
N PRO A 332 -9.52 -7.72 -0.28
CA PRO A 332 -9.98 -7.85 -1.65
C PRO A 332 -11.09 -8.90 -1.80
N LEU A 333 -11.07 -9.92 -0.92
CA LEU A 333 -12.03 -11.01 -0.87
C LEU A 333 -12.35 -11.35 0.60
N ILE A 334 -13.61 -11.67 0.88
CA ILE A 334 -14.05 -12.06 2.23
C ILE A 334 -14.75 -13.42 2.14
N GLN A 335 -14.11 -14.45 2.68
CA GLN A 335 -14.68 -15.80 2.75
C GLN A 335 -15.34 -16.03 4.11
N CYS A 336 -16.66 -15.84 4.14
CA CYS A 336 -17.47 -16.04 5.35
C CYS A 336 -18.09 -17.44 5.46
N SER A 337 -18.05 -18.24 4.39
CA SER A 337 -18.42 -19.66 4.35
C SER A 337 -17.50 -20.42 3.40
N ASP A 338 -17.47 -21.76 3.47
CA ASP A 338 -16.62 -22.55 2.56
C ASP A 338 -17.11 -22.49 1.11
N ASP A 339 -18.42 -22.26 0.91
CA ASP A 339 -19.08 -22.33 -0.40
C ASP A 339 -19.14 -20.99 -1.14
N HIS A 340 -19.02 -19.86 -0.45
CA HIS A 340 -19.16 -18.53 -1.05
C HIS A 340 -18.10 -17.53 -0.60
N VAL A 341 -17.74 -16.64 -1.52
CA VAL A 341 -16.86 -15.49 -1.28
C VAL A 341 -17.59 -14.19 -1.60
N ILE A 342 -17.52 -13.24 -0.68
CA ILE A 342 -17.97 -11.86 -0.90
C ILE A 342 -16.86 -11.12 -1.63
N ARG A 343 -17.23 -10.36 -2.64
CA ARG A 343 -16.33 -9.53 -3.45
C ARG A 343 -16.61 -8.05 -3.19
N PRO A 344 -16.02 -7.46 -2.14
CA PRO A 344 -16.19 -6.04 -1.87
C PRO A 344 -15.52 -5.22 -2.98
N LEU A 345 -16.28 -4.31 -3.60
CA LEU A 345 -15.76 -3.46 -4.68
C LEU A 345 -14.63 -2.56 -4.15
N ALA A 346 -14.82 -1.93 -2.99
CA ALA A 346 -13.82 -1.06 -2.37
C ALA A 346 -12.51 -1.81 -2.07
N GLY A 347 -12.59 -3.07 -1.66
CA GLY A 347 -11.40 -3.91 -1.44
C GLY A 347 -10.74 -4.38 -2.74
N ALA A 348 -11.54 -4.77 -3.73
CA ALA A 348 -11.06 -5.35 -4.98
C ALA A 348 -10.49 -4.32 -5.96
N THR A 349 -10.89 -3.04 -5.89
CA THR A 349 -10.44 -1.98 -6.81
C THR A 349 -9.72 -0.83 -6.13
N SER A 350 -9.33 -0.97 -4.86
CA SER A 350 -8.44 -0.01 -4.21
C SER A 350 -6.97 -0.24 -4.61
N ASP A 351 -6.15 0.78 -4.40
CA ASP A 351 -4.69 0.72 -4.51
C ASP A 351 -4.02 -0.16 -3.42
N GLU A 352 -4.82 -0.74 -2.52
CA GLU A 352 -4.34 -1.50 -1.37
C GLU A 352 -4.27 -3.02 -1.59
N VAL A 353 -4.71 -3.55 -2.74
CA VAL A 353 -4.68 -5.00 -3.02
C VAL A 353 -3.28 -5.58 -2.85
N MET A 354 -2.26 -4.87 -3.35
CA MET A 354 -0.86 -5.29 -3.20
C MET A 354 -0.36 -5.19 -1.75
N LEU A 355 -0.81 -4.18 -1.00
CA LEU A 355 -0.48 -4.05 0.42
C LEU A 355 -1.11 -5.19 1.23
N PHE A 356 -2.38 -5.53 0.94
CA PHE A 356 -3.05 -6.68 1.54
C PHE A 356 -2.28 -7.97 1.24
N LEU A 357 -1.90 -8.19 -0.01
CA LEU A 357 -1.12 -9.36 -0.43
C LEU A 357 0.19 -9.46 0.37
N LEU A 358 0.97 -8.37 0.48
CA LEU A 358 2.23 -8.40 1.22
C LEU A 358 2.04 -8.69 2.71
N ASN A 359 1.02 -8.10 3.34
CA ASN A 359 0.68 -8.37 4.74
C ASN A 359 0.26 -9.84 4.93
N SER A 360 -0.51 -10.39 4.00
CA SER A 360 -0.98 -11.77 4.05
C SER A 360 0.13 -12.79 3.78
N LEU A 361 1.06 -12.50 2.87
CA LEU A 361 2.27 -13.31 2.67
C LEU A 361 3.16 -13.33 3.91
N GLN A 362 3.35 -12.17 4.57
CA GLN A 362 4.11 -12.10 5.82
C GLN A 362 3.43 -12.90 6.94
N HIS A 363 2.11 -12.85 7.01
CA HIS A 363 1.33 -13.60 8.01
C HIS A 363 1.35 -15.12 7.76
N SER A 364 1.10 -15.53 6.51
CA SER A 364 0.92 -16.93 6.14
C SER A 364 2.25 -17.68 5.97
N PHE A 365 3.29 -16.99 5.49
CA PHE A 365 4.60 -17.58 5.17
C PHE A 365 5.78 -16.76 5.73
N PRO A 366 5.85 -16.51 7.05
CA PRO A 366 6.84 -15.62 7.65
C PRO A 366 8.29 -16.03 7.33
N LYS A 367 8.58 -17.34 7.30
CA LYS A 367 9.92 -17.86 6.98
C LYS A 367 10.34 -17.59 5.53
N ASP A 368 9.41 -17.76 4.59
CA ASP A 368 9.67 -17.48 3.18
C ASP A 368 9.82 -15.96 2.96
N TYR A 369 9.02 -15.17 3.66
CA TYR A 369 9.10 -13.70 3.65
C TYR A 369 10.43 -13.18 4.17
N ASP A 370 10.89 -13.66 5.33
CA ASP A 370 12.18 -13.29 5.91
C ASP A 370 13.34 -13.68 4.99
N ARG A 371 13.26 -14.85 4.31
CA ARG A 371 14.26 -15.27 3.33
C ARG A 371 14.26 -14.36 2.11
N ALA A 372 13.08 -14.05 1.58
CA ALA A 372 12.94 -13.19 0.41
C ALA A 372 13.44 -11.77 0.67
N GLN A 373 13.17 -11.20 1.85
CA GLN A 373 13.67 -9.88 2.26
C GLN A 373 15.20 -9.76 2.17
N ARG A 374 15.95 -10.83 2.51
CA ARG A 374 17.42 -10.84 2.42
C ARG A 374 17.96 -10.74 0.99
N SER A 375 17.15 -11.05 -0.01
CA SER A 375 17.55 -10.99 -1.43
C SER A 375 17.32 -9.62 -2.07
N ARG A 376 16.53 -8.75 -1.41
CA ARG A 376 16.10 -7.45 -1.97
C ARG A 376 17.25 -6.49 -2.18
N GLU A 377 18.27 -6.52 -1.32
CA GLU A 377 19.45 -5.65 -1.45
C GLU A 377 20.15 -5.86 -2.80
N GLY A 378 20.44 -7.11 -3.17
CA GLY A 378 21.08 -7.41 -4.45
C GLY A 378 20.21 -7.08 -5.66
N VAL A 379 18.87 -7.15 -5.53
CA VAL A 379 17.94 -6.71 -6.59
C VAL A 379 18.01 -5.19 -6.74
N MET A 380 17.98 -4.45 -5.62
CA MET A 380 18.07 -2.99 -5.62
C MET A 380 19.42 -2.50 -6.15
N GLN A 381 20.53 -3.19 -5.85
CA GLN A 381 21.84 -2.90 -6.44
C GLN A 381 21.80 -2.99 -7.97
N ARG A 382 21.25 -4.08 -8.53
CA ARG A 382 21.14 -4.23 -9.99
C ARG A 382 20.24 -3.19 -10.63
N ALA A 383 19.14 -2.82 -9.96
CA ALA A 383 18.23 -1.79 -10.44
C ALA A 383 18.93 -0.42 -10.52
N VAL A 384 19.64 -0.01 -9.46
CA VAL A 384 20.43 1.23 -9.43
C VAL A 384 21.47 1.24 -10.55
N GLU A 385 22.23 0.16 -10.69
CA GLU A 385 23.24 0.04 -11.74
C GLU A 385 22.63 0.14 -13.14
N GLY A 386 21.52 -0.58 -13.40
CA GLY A 386 20.83 -0.55 -14.70
C GLY A 386 20.30 0.84 -15.04
N THR A 387 19.66 1.53 -14.10
CA THR A 387 19.14 2.88 -14.29
C THR A 387 20.26 3.87 -14.58
N LEU A 388 21.31 3.87 -13.75
CA LEU A 388 22.40 4.85 -13.89
C LEU A 388 23.26 4.59 -15.13
N ARG A 389 23.55 3.33 -15.49
CA ARG A 389 24.29 3.02 -16.73
C ARG A 389 23.59 3.53 -18.00
N SER A 390 22.26 3.68 -17.98
CA SER A 390 21.52 4.20 -19.13
C SER A 390 21.76 5.70 -19.40
N VAL A 391 22.27 6.44 -18.40
CA VAL A 391 22.48 7.89 -18.46
C VAL A 391 23.96 8.25 -18.28
N LEU A 392 24.67 7.51 -17.43
CA LEU A 392 26.08 7.66 -17.06
C LEU A 392 26.82 6.32 -17.32
N PRO A 393 27.19 6.02 -18.58
CA PRO A 393 27.67 4.69 -18.97
C PRO A 393 29.06 4.34 -18.42
N ASP A 394 29.90 5.35 -18.18
CA ASP A 394 31.31 5.18 -17.79
C ASP A 394 31.54 4.92 -16.30
N LEU A 395 30.46 4.74 -15.53
CA LEU A 395 30.53 4.46 -14.10
C LEU A 395 30.96 3.02 -13.81
N GLU A 396 31.83 2.87 -12.81
CA GLU A 396 32.14 1.58 -12.20
C GLU A 396 31.34 1.36 -10.92
N TYR A 397 30.89 0.13 -10.70
CA TYR A 397 30.07 -0.25 -9.57
C TYR A 397 30.76 -1.36 -8.79
N ARG A 398 30.75 -1.25 -7.46
CA ARG A 398 31.35 -2.23 -6.55
C ARG A 398 30.36 -2.50 -5.43
N GLY A 399 29.97 -3.75 -5.24
CA GLY A 399 29.03 -4.15 -4.19
C GLY A 399 29.71 -4.62 -2.91
N ASN A 400 29.04 -4.44 -1.78
CA ASN A 400 29.30 -5.13 -0.52
C ASN A 400 30.74 -4.95 0.01
N ILE A 401 31.18 -3.70 0.18
CA ILE A 401 32.51 -3.38 0.73
C ILE A 401 32.44 -3.24 2.25
N LYS A 402 33.27 -3.99 2.97
CA LYS A 402 33.39 -3.87 4.43
C LYS A 402 34.41 -2.81 4.81
N LEU A 403 33.98 -1.83 5.61
CA LEU A 403 34.89 -0.88 6.26
C LEU A 403 35.41 -1.46 7.56
N ARG A 404 36.72 -1.37 7.76
CA ARG A 404 37.40 -1.90 8.95
C ARG A 404 38.21 -0.83 9.62
N ARG A 405 38.29 -0.89 10.95
CA ARG A 405 39.19 -0.04 11.75
C ARG A 405 39.85 -0.89 12.82
N GLY A 406 41.19 -0.88 12.87
CA GLY A 406 41.94 -1.71 13.82
C GLY A 406 41.64 -3.21 13.70
N GLY A 407 41.43 -3.69 12.47
CA GLY A 407 41.11 -5.11 12.19
C GLY A 407 39.68 -5.55 12.49
N LYS A 408 38.81 -4.67 13.01
CA LYS A 408 37.39 -4.97 13.28
C LYS A 408 36.49 -4.41 12.20
N ASP A 409 35.46 -5.17 11.81
CA ASP A 409 34.39 -4.71 10.93
C ASP A 409 33.62 -3.56 11.62
N LEU A 410 33.54 -2.41 10.95
CA LEU A 410 32.87 -1.21 11.46
C LEU A 410 31.44 -1.12 10.92
N THR A 411 31.33 -1.17 9.59
CA THR A 411 30.09 -1.17 8.80
C THR A 411 30.39 -1.70 7.40
N ASP A 412 29.34 -2.02 6.66
CA ASP A 412 29.34 -2.30 5.24
C ASP A 412 28.87 -1.09 4.41
N LEU A 413 29.25 -1.14 3.13
CA LEU A 413 28.75 -0.30 2.05
C LEU A 413 28.06 -1.23 1.07
N ASP A 414 26.75 -1.02 0.87
CA ASP A 414 25.96 -1.85 -0.04
C ASP A 414 26.47 -1.66 -1.47
N MET A 415 26.80 -0.41 -1.85
CA MET A 415 27.34 -0.09 -3.17
C MET A 415 28.36 1.05 -3.11
N VAL A 416 29.32 1.02 -4.03
CA VAL A 416 30.26 2.12 -4.31
C VAL A 416 30.25 2.38 -5.81
N ILE A 417 30.00 3.64 -6.17
CA ILE A 417 30.06 4.12 -7.56
C ILE A 417 31.35 4.93 -7.73
N VAL A 418 32.04 4.69 -8.84
CA VAL A 418 33.28 5.40 -9.18
C VAL A 418 33.20 5.98 -10.56
N GLU A 419 33.43 7.29 -10.64
CA GLU A 419 33.57 8.06 -11.87
C GLU A 419 35.03 8.47 -12.00
N GLN A 420 35.75 7.80 -12.89
CA GLN A 420 37.19 8.02 -13.03
C GLN A 420 37.54 9.37 -13.65
N SER A 421 36.67 9.92 -14.51
CA SER A 421 36.91 11.17 -15.25
C SER A 421 37.04 12.39 -14.34
N THR A 422 36.37 12.38 -13.19
CA THR A 422 36.28 13.50 -12.23
C THR A 422 36.90 13.17 -10.87
N ASP A 423 37.58 12.02 -10.74
CA ASP A 423 38.05 11.48 -9.47
C ASP A 423 36.92 11.35 -8.40
N ARG A 424 35.65 11.15 -8.82
CA ARG A 424 34.49 11.11 -7.90
C ARG A 424 34.17 9.68 -7.44
N VAL A 425 33.85 9.55 -6.16
CA VAL A 425 33.44 8.31 -5.51
C VAL A 425 32.19 8.54 -4.68
N VAL A 426 31.16 7.72 -4.88
CA VAL A 426 29.93 7.78 -4.09
C VAL A 426 29.76 6.48 -3.30
N LEU A 427 29.69 6.58 -1.97
CA LEU A 427 29.44 5.45 -1.08
C LEU A 427 27.95 5.40 -0.77
N ILE A 428 27.33 4.25 -1.00
CA ILE A 428 25.88 4.10 -0.99
C ILE A 428 25.44 3.12 0.09
N GLN A 429 24.46 3.53 0.89
CA GLN A 429 23.64 2.65 1.69
C GLN A 429 22.25 2.52 1.05
N LEU A 430 21.83 1.30 0.78
CA LEU A 430 20.50 0.94 0.31
C LEU A 430 19.61 0.57 1.51
N LYS A 431 18.35 0.99 1.48
CA LYS A 431 17.35 0.60 2.50
C LYS A 431 16.03 0.24 1.84
N HIS A 432 15.59 -1.00 2.02
CA HIS A 432 14.30 -1.44 1.52
C HIS A 432 13.29 -1.54 2.66
N GLN A 433 12.44 -0.54 2.80
CA GLN A 433 11.29 -0.61 3.70
C GLN A 433 10.13 -1.30 3.01
N ASP A 434 9.29 -2.01 3.77
CA ASP A 434 7.99 -2.45 3.27
C ASP A 434 6.99 -1.28 3.33
N PRO A 435 6.00 -1.22 2.41
CA PRO A 435 4.87 -0.32 2.55
C PRO A 435 4.06 -0.68 3.82
N TYR A 436 3.47 0.32 4.45
CA TYR A 436 2.65 0.17 5.66
C TYR A 436 1.23 0.75 5.53
N GLY A 437 0.93 1.41 4.40
CA GLY A 437 -0.39 2.02 4.16
C GLY A 437 -0.79 2.97 5.28
N ALA A 438 -2.00 2.81 5.79
CA ALA A 438 -2.55 3.66 6.83
C ALA A 438 -2.13 3.26 8.27
N ASP A 439 -1.26 2.27 8.48
CA ASP A 439 -0.83 1.83 9.82
C ASP A 439 0.22 2.78 10.43
N LEU A 440 -0.24 3.75 11.25
CA LEU A 440 0.62 4.76 11.89
C LEU A 440 1.67 4.15 12.83
N ALA A 441 1.33 3.06 13.54
CA ALA A 441 2.27 2.43 14.46
C ALA A 441 3.42 1.79 13.69
N THR A 442 3.10 1.10 12.59
CA THR A 442 4.11 0.52 11.70
C THR A 442 4.94 1.61 11.01
N MET A 443 4.31 2.70 10.54
CA MET A 443 5.00 3.88 10.00
C MET A 443 6.06 4.38 10.99
N GLN A 444 5.65 4.76 12.20
CA GLN A 444 6.54 5.32 13.23
C GLN A 444 7.69 4.37 13.58
N ALA A 445 7.40 3.08 13.77
CA ALA A 445 8.41 2.09 14.08
C ALA A 445 9.44 1.89 12.96
N ARG A 446 9.00 1.91 11.69
CA ARG A 446 9.87 1.76 10.52
C ARG A 446 10.70 3.03 10.27
N THR A 447 10.08 4.21 10.33
CA THR A 447 10.75 5.51 10.21
C THR A 447 11.79 5.72 11.30
N GLY A 448 11.45 5.47 12.56
CA GLY A 448 12.40 5.57 13.67
C GLY A 448 13.59 4.62 13.52
N ARG A 449 13.34 3.38 13.08
CA ARG A 449 14.40 2.40 12.81
C ARG A 449 15.30 2.82 11.66
N LEU A 450 14.74 3.34 10.57
CA LEU A 450 15.50 3.83 9.43
C LEU A 450 16.43 4.97 9.84
N ASN A 451 15.89 5.98 10.52
CA ASN A 451 16.67 7.12 10.98
C ASN A 451 17.83 6.66 11.86
N GLN A 452 17.55 5.79 12.83
CA GLN A 452 18.61 5.23 13.70
C GLN A 452 19.69 4.50 12.90
N GLN A 453 19.30 3.62 11.97
CA GLN A 453 20.24 2.85 11.16
C GLN A 453 21.10 3.74 10.27
N VAL A 454 20.50 4.77 9.65
CA VAL A 454 21.20 5.70 8.77
C VAL A 454 22.13 6.62 9.56
N SER A 455 21.69 7.19 10.68
CA SER A 455 22.55 7.99 11.56
C SER A 455 23.77 7.20 12.04
N ASP A 456 23.57 5.93 12.44
CA ASP A 456 24.67 5.07 12.86
C ASP A 456 25.63 4.74 11.72
N TRP A 457 25.11 4.51 10.51
CA TRP A 457 25.92 4.28 9.32
C TRP A 457 26.75 5.53 8.97
N LEU A 458 26.12 6.70 8.85
CA LEU A 458 26.80 7.96 8.52
C LEU A 458 27.93 8.27 9.50
N ARG A 459 27.65 8.15 10.82
CA ARG A 459 28.66 8.34 11.87
C ARG A 459 29.84 7.40 11.72
N LYS A 460 29.60 6.12 11.42
CA LYS A 460 30.66 5.13 11.22
C LYS A 460 31.47 5.39 9.96
N VAL A 461 30.83 5.68 8.83
CA VAL A 461 31.49 5.96 7.55
C VAL A 461 32.31 7.25 7.64
N ARG A 462 31.75 8.34 8.17
CA ARG A 462 32.48 9.59 8.41
C ARG A 462 33.68 9.40 9.34
N SER A 463 33.51 8.63 10.43
CA SER A 463 34.62 8.30 11.32
C SER A 463 35.72 7.49 10.63
N TRP A 464 35.37 6.63 9.67
CA TRP A 464 36.35 5.87 8.90
C TRP A 464 37.06 6.78 7.88
N LEU A 465 36.31 7.58 7.12
CA LEU A 465 36.86 8.54 6.15
C LEU A 465 37.82 9.54 6.79
N ALA A 466 37.50 10.04 7.98
CA ALA A 466 38.37 10.97 8.71
C ALA A 466 39.68 10.34 9.21
N ALA A 467 39.72 9.01 9.35
CA ALA A 467 40.89 8.28 9.84
C ALA A 467 41.70 7.61 8.73
N ALA A 468 41.07 7.27 7.61
CA ALA A 468 41.68 6.54 6.51
C ALA A 468 42.67 7.42 5.75
N SER A 469 43.86 6.87 5.47
CA SER A 469 44.78 7.51 4.52
C SER A 469 44.26 7.36 3.09
N THR A 470 44.74 8.18 2.15
CA THR A 470 44.42 8.01 0.72
C THR A 470 44.81 6.62 0.21
N SER A 471 45.90 6.02 0.71
CA SER A 471 46.27 4.65 0.33
C SER A 471 45.29 3.61 0.87
N GLU A 472 44.84 3.74 2.12
CA GLU A 472 43.84 2.87 2.73
C GLU A 472 42.49 2.98 2.03
N LEU A 473 42.08 4.21 1.70
CA LEU A 473 40.84 4.48 0.96
C LEU A 473 40.87 3.82 -0.42
N ARG A 474 41.94 4.01 -1.19
CA ARG A 474 42.09 3.35 -2.50
C ARG A 474 42.11 1.83 -2.40
N ALA A 475 42.82 1.28 -1.42
CA ALA A 475 42.89 -0.16 -1.22
C ALA A 475 41.52 -0.75 -0.84
N THR A 476 40.83 -0.13 0.11
CA THR A 476 39.53 -0.61 0.63
C THR A 476 38.44 -0.52 -0.42
N LEU A 477 38.36 0.61 -1.11
CA LEU A 477 37.36 0.85 -2.14
C LEU A 477 37.74 0.23 -3.48
N ARG A 478 38.98 -0.26 -3.65
CA ARG A 478 39.55 -0.82 -4.89
C ARG A 478 39.62 0.21 -6.03
N LEU A 479 40.06 1.43 -5.71
CA LEU A 479 40.18 2.52 -6.68
C LEU A 479 41.41 2.35 -7.60
N PRO A 480 41.32 2.80 -8.86
CA PRO A 480 42.45 2.76 -9.78
C PRO A 480 43.62 3.64 -9.29
N PRO A 481 44.87 3.29 -9.64
CA PRO A 481 46.06 4.06 -9.22
C PRO A 481 46.06 5.52 -9.69
N SER A 482 45.38 5.82 -10.79
CA SER A 482 45.23 7.16 -11.38
C SER A 482 44.49 8.14 -10.47
N MET A 483 43.55 7.66 -9.66
CA MET A 483 42.82 8.49 -8.69
C MET A 483 43.73 8.81 -7.51
N THR A 484 44.31 10.01 -7.51
CA THR A 484 45.26 10.42 -6.46
C THR A 484 44.59 11.21 -5.34
N ARG A 485 43.45 11.85 -5.61
CA ARG A 485 42.68 12.64 -4.64
C ARG A 485 41.18 12.43 -4.83
N PRO A 486 40.66 11.23 -4.53
CA PRO A 486 39.25 10.93 -4.74
C PRO A 486 38.37 11.84 -3.89
N THR A 487 37.39 12.48 -4.53
CA THR A 487 36.34 13.23 -3.83
C THR A 487 35.23 12.27 -3.46
N VAL A 488 34.91 12.16 -2.17
CA VAL A 488 33.94 11.18 -1.67
C VAL A 488 32.64 11.87 -1.29
N SER A 489 31.51 11.33 -1.76
CA SER A 489 30.17 11.68 -1.27
C SER A 489 29.45 10.45 -0.73
N LEU A 490 28.47 10.67 0.13
CA LEU A 490 27.62 9.65 0.71
C LEU A 490 26.21 9.75 0.09
N LEU A 491 25.60 8.62 -0.22
CA LEU A 491 24.20 8.57 -0.68
C LEU A 491 23.44 7.52 0.10
N VAL A 492 22.29 7.90 0.65
CA VAL A 492 21.33 6.96 1.24
C VAL A 492 20.14 6.82 0.31
N LEU A 493 19.98 5.65 -0.30
CA LEU A 493 18.88 5.38 -1.21
C LEU A 493 17.89 4.42 -0.58
N THR A 494 16.64 4.85 -0.47
CA THR A 494 15.55 3.99 0.02
C THR A 494 14.69 3.47 -1.13
N ARG A 495 14.07 2.29 -0.99
CA ARG A 495 13.03 1.86 -1.95
C ARG A 495 11.78 2.73 -1.82
N HIS A 496 11.40 3.01 -0.57
CA HIS A 496 10.26 3.82 -0.15
C HIS A 496 10.65 4.62 1.11
N PHE A 497 10.03 5.78 1.30
CA PHE A 497 10.05 6.58 2.53
C PHE A 497 11.42 7.13 2.94
N ALA A 498 11.98 8.04 2.13
CA ALA A 498 13.25 8.72 2.40
C ALA A 498 13.09 10.07 3.12
N HIS A 499 11.92 10.71 3.06
CA HIS A 499 11.83 12.14 3.40
C HIS A 499 12.15 12.43 4.88
N SER A 500 11.87 11.50 5.78
CA SER A 500 12.26 11.58 7.20
C SER A 500 13.77 11.68 7.45
N LEU A 501 14.61 11.29 6.49
CA LEU A 501 16.08 11.37 6.59
C LEU A 501 16.59 12.81 6.63
N ARG A 502 15.81 13.79 6.15
CA ARG A 502 16.14 15.23 6.24
C ARG A 502 16.44 15.70 7.66
N LEU A 503 15.87 15.02 8.66
CA LEU A 503 16.03 15.36 10.08
C LEU A 503 17.38 14.93 10.65
N ILE A 504 18.10 14.04 9.95
CA ILE A 504 19.33 13.41 10.44
C ILE A 504 20.50 13.50 9.45
N VAL A 505 20.22 13.80 8.18
CA VAL A 505 21.22 13.99 7.13
C VAL A 505 21.60 15.47 7.12
N ASP A 506 22.82 15.76 7.54
CA ASP A 506 23.39 17.11 7.62
C ASP A 506 24.64 17.24 6.74
N GLY A 507 24.89 18.44 6.22
CA GLY A 507 26.12 18.76 5.48
C GLY A 507 26.12 18.43 3.98
N ASP A 508 27.10 19.00 3.27
CA ASP A 508 27.22 18.91 1.81
C ASP A 508 27.96 17.63 1.33
N ASP A 509 28.36 16.74 2.24
CA ASP A 509 29.03 15.48 1.90
C ASP A 509 28.04 14.34 1.61
N VAL A 510 26.76 14.53 1.95
CA VAL A 510 25.73 13.49 1.90
C VAL A 510 24.51 13.95 1.10
N ALA A 511 23.84 13.00 0.48
CA ALA A 511 22.49 13.13 -0.08
C ALA A 511 21.65 11.92 0.34
N PHE A 512 20.33 12.07 0.27
CA PHE A 512 19.40 10.95 0.41
C PHE A 512 18.36 11.04 -0.69
N SER A 513 17.75 9.91 -1.04
CA SER A 513 16.59 9.87 -1.94
C SER A 513 15.84 8.56 -1.80
N ASN A 514 14.63 8.50 -2.36
CA ASN A 514 13.94 7.25 -2.64
C ASN A 514 14.12 6.84 -4.11
N TRP A 515 13.67 5.63 -4.44
CA TRP A 515 13.76 5.10 -5.79
C TRP A 515 13.05 5.96 -6.86
N PRO A 516 11.79 6.42 -6.66
CA PRO A 516 11.16 7.36 -7.57
C PRO A 516 12.02 8.59 -7.87
N GLN A 517 12.56 9.26 -6.84
CA GLN A 517 13.43 10.44 -7.00
C GLN A 517 14.70 10.13 -7.80
N LEU A 518 15.31 8.95 -7.60
CA LEU A 518 16.46 8.52 -8.40
C LEU A 518 16.09 8.34 -9.88
N ALA A 519 14.95 7.70 -10.16
CA ALA A 519 14.46 7.55 -11.53
C ALA A 519 14.14 8.92 -12.15
N THR A 520 13.47 9.82 -11.41
CA THR A 520 13.22 11.20 -11.84
C THR A 520 14.51 11.92 -12.21
N ALA A 521 15.52 11.87 -11.33
CA ALA A 521 16.79 12.54 -11.54
C ALA A 521 17.50 11.99 -12.79
N ALA A 522 17.50 10.66 -12.97
CA ALA A 522 18.09 10.03 -14.16
C ALA A 522 17.38 10.46 -15.46
N GLU A 523 16.04 10.48 -15.49
CA GLU A 523 15.29 10.92 -16.67
C GLU A 523 15.49 12.42 -16.95
N ARG A 524 15.49 13.28 -15.92
CA ARG A 524 15.79 14.72 -16.09
C ARG A 524 17.18 14.97 -16.67
N LEU A 525 18.18 14.19 -16.25
CA LEU A 525 19.52 14.27 -16.83
C LEU A 525 19.53 13.82 -18.30
N ARG A 526 18.74 12.79 -18.65
CA ARG A 526 18.62 12.33 -20.03
C ARG A 526 17.99 13.38 -20.95
N GLU A 527 17.00 14.12 -20.45
CA GLU A 527 16.32 15.18 -21.21
C GLU A 527 17.13 16.49 -21.32
N LYS A 528 18.07 16.72 -20.40
CA LYS A 528 18.92 17.91 -20.42
C LYS A 528 19.90 17.89 -21.58
N GLU A 529 19.72 18.79 -22.53
CA GLU A 529 20.71 19.13 -23.55
C GLU A 529 21.93 19.82 -22.90
N GLY A 530 23.14 19.32 -23.14
CA GLY A 530 24.34 19.86 -22.52
C GLY A 530 25.60 19.00 -22.69
N PRO A 531 26.73 19.39 -22.07
CA PRO A 531 27.92 18.55 -21.99
C PRO A 531 27.60 17.22 -21.27
N ALA A 532 28.50 16.24 -21.39
CA ALA A 532 28.35 14.95 -20.71
C ALA A 532 28.14 15.18 -19.20
N HIS A 533 26.99 14.73 -18.69
CA HIS A 533 26.63 14.79 -17.27
C HIS A 533 27.51 13.83 -16.46
N GLY A 534 27.74 14.16 -15.20
CA GLY A 534 28.49 13.31 -14.27
C GLY A 534 27.74 13.03 -12.97
N MET A 535 28.42 12.38 -12.03
CA MET A 535 27.85 12.07 -10.71
C MET A 535 27.49 13.30 -9.90
N ASP A 536 28.17 14.42 -10.11
CA ASP A 536 27.86 15.69 -9.44
C ASP A 536 26.52 16.28 -9.87
N ASP A 537 26.18 16.18 -11.16
CA ASP A 537 24.88 16.62 -11.69
C ASP A 537 23.74 15.76 -11.13
N LEU A 538 23.95 14.44 -11.03
CA LEU A 538 23.00 13.53 -10.41
C LEU A 538 22.76 13.85 -8.93
N ILE A 539 23.83 14.09 -8.16
CA ILE A 539 23.70 14.45 -6.74
C ILE A 539 22.97 15.78 -6.59
N ALA A 540 23.22 16.76 -7.48
CA ALA A 540 22.53 18.04 -7.48
C ALA A 540 21.03 17.88 -7.74
N GLU A 541 20.63 17.09 -8.74
CA GLU A 541 19.21 16.77 -9.01
C GLU A 541 18.55 16.08 -7.81
N LEU A 542 19.22 15.08 -7.22
CA LEU A 542 18.70 14.37 -6.05
C LEU A 542 18.49 15.30 -4.86
N ARG A 543 19.41 16.24 -4.61
CA ARG A 543 19.26 17.25 -3.55
C ARG A 543 18.07 18.16 -3.81
N GLY A 544 17.90 18.62 -5.05
CA GLY A 544 16.75 19.44 -5.44
C GLY A 544 15.42 18.71 -5.27
N LEU A 545 15.39 17.40 -5.54
CA LEU A 545 14.19 16.57 -5.35
C LEU A 545 13.93 16.18 -3.90
N SER A 546 14.94 16.14 -3.03
CA SER A 546 14.81 15.57 -1.68
C SER A 546 14.53 16.60 -0.58
N VAL A 547 14.62 17.89 -0.91
CA VAL A 547 14.43 19.01 0.02
C VAL A 547 13.28 19.92 -0.45
N PRO A 548 12.01 19.55 -0.22
CA PRO A 548 10.92 20.52 -0.23
C PRO A 548 10.91 21.36 1.06
N GLU A 549 10.16 22.47 1.05
CA GLU A 549 9.85 23.26 2.26
C GLU A 549 9.23 22.36 3.34
N GLU A 550 9.48 22.67 4.62
CA GLU A 550 8.89 21.91 5.72
C GLU A 550 7.38 22.17 5.75
N GLU A 551 6.62 21.27 5.13
CA GLU A 551 5.17 21.33 5.18
C GLU A 551 4.68 20.66 6.47
N HIS A 552 4.06 21.49 7.31
CA HIS A 552 3.30 21.03 8.45
C HIS A 552 1.89 20.67 7.97
N TYR A 553 1.27 19.68 8.61
CA TYR A 553 -0.16 19.43 8.42
C TYR A 553 -0.93 20.74 8.62
N LEU A 554 -2.01 20.92 7.84
CA LEU A 554 -3.01 21.95 8.14
C LEU A 554 -3.46 21.78 9.60
N PRO A 555 -3.88 22.85 10.29
CA PRO A 555 -4.38 22.73 11.65
C PRO A 555 -5.42 21.60 11.72
N GLU A 556 -5.18 20.57 12.55
CA GLU A 556 -6.21 19.56 12.79
C GLU A 556 -7.38 20.28 13.47
N PRO A 557 -8.55 20.38 12.81
CA PRO A 557 -9.68 21.08 13.40
C PRO A 557 -10.06 20.37 14.71
N PRO A 558 -10.38 21.14 15.77
CA PRO A 558 -10.85 20.52 17.01
C PRO A 558 -12.03 19.58 16.71
N SER A 559 -11.88 18.33 17.12
CA SER A 559 -12.91 17.30 16.90
C SER A 559 -13.35 16.68 18.21
N GLU A 560 -14.63 16.32 18.28
CA GLU A 560 -15.23 15.64 19.42
C GLU A 560 -15.77 14.29 18.96
N TRP A 561 -15.38 13.24 19.68
CA TRP A 561 -15.73 11.86 19.36
C TRP A 561 -16.44 11.22 20.54
N ARG A 562 -17.62 10.65 20.25
CA ARG A 562 -18.45 9.97 21.24
C ARG A 562 -18.69 8.52 20.83
N VAL A 563 -18.41 7.61 21.75
CA VAL A 563 -18.63 6.17 21.60
C VAL A 563 -19.22 5.65 22.89
N GLY A 564 -20.54 5.39 22.88
CA GLY A 564 -21.23 4.95 24.10
C GLY A 564 -21.03 5.93 25.26
N GLY A 565 -20.40 5.47 26.34
CA GLY A 565 -20.06 6.29 27.50
C GLY A 565 -18.71 7.02 27.39
N LEU A 566 -17.90 6.74 26.37
CA LEU A 566 -16.62 7.38 26.14
C LEU A 566 -16.78 8.66 25.30
N LEU A 567 -16.23 9.75 25.82
CA LEU A 567 -16.08 11.02 25.13
C LEU A 567 -14.59 11.38 25.06
N PHE A 568 -14.10 11.74 23.88
CA PHE A 568 -12.76 12.30 23.75
C PHE A 568 -12.72 13.44 22.73
N THR A 569 -11.87 14.42 22.99
CA THR A 569 -11.66 15.57 22.09
C THR A 569 -10.22 15.58 21.62
N ILE A 570 -10.01 15.94 20.37
CA ILE A 570 -8.69 16.15 19.78
C ILE A 570 -8.59 17.62 19.43
N GLU A 571 -7.55 18.27 19.94
CA GLU A 571 -7.24 19.67 19.64
C GLU A 571 -5.74 19.80 19.37
N GLN A 572 -5.36 20.83 18.63
CA GLN A 572 -3.96 21.16 18.41
C GLN A 572 -3.52 22.24 19.41
N ALA A 573 -2.33 22.09 19.99
CA ALA A 573 -1.75 23.12 20.84
C ALA A 573 -1.56 24.42 20.03
N GLU A 574 -1.71 25.57 20.70
CA GLU A 574 -1.39 26.88 20.12
C GLU A 574 0.11 27.06 19.84
#